data_AF-A0A7Z9VWR6-F1
#
_entry.id   AF-A0A7Z9VWR6-F1
#
_cell.length_a   1.000
_cell.length_b   1.000
_cell.length_c   1.000
_cell.angle_alpha   90.00
_cell.angle_beta   90.00
_cell.angle_gamma   90.00
#
_symmetry.space_group_name_H-M   'P 1'
#
loop_
_entity.id
_entity.type
_entity.pdbx_description
1 polymer ?
#
loop_
_entity_poly.entity_id
_entity_poly.type
_entity_poly.pdbx_seq_one_letter_code
_entity_poly.pdbx_strand_id
1 'polypeptide(L)'
;MQTILKKVFGSKSDREIKTLLPIVDEINQIAETLSSKSEVELVSRAQEIRKEIISARESAEQELQEKNLTEKELKKLLQKTEQSTVDEYMREAFAMVKETCRHLMGHSWQMTGQTTEWNMIPYDVQIAGAIILHRGKITEMKTGEGKTLVATMPIFLNALTGRGVHIITVNDYLAQRDAEWMGEVYKKLGLTVGYLQNSMDNNQRREAYNCDITYGTNTEFGFDYLRDNMSLAAEDLVQRGHAFAVVDEVDSVLIDEARTPLIISGSVDAPVDNTFQDLKPLIQNLVRKQNSLVSEFVKQAESYLKENKEQDAGLKLLQANRGMPKNRQFRKIFQESGMIKLAHNVESSYLRDKQMHKVDEDLYFSIDEKSHIIDITEKGRQLLAPNNPETFVIPDLGELLNDIDSQIDLTPNQIAKEKEKAHQLHAERSGKIHNINQLLRAYTLYEKDVEYVIQDGKVMIVDEFTGRALPGRRYSEGLHQALEAKENVTIERETQTLATITIQNYFRLYDKLSGMTGTAETEAEEFGAIYNLDVTVVPTHTSVIREDRDDLVYKTKREKYNAVIEEISNCHKRGQPVLVGTISVEVSELLSRMLKRKGILHNV
;
A
#
# COMPACT_ATOMS: atom_id res chain seq x y z
N MET A 1 38.75 -10.66 9.15
CA MET A 1 38.80 -12.11 8.84
C MET A 1 37.84 -12.49 7.70
N GLN A 2 36.59 -12.03 7.69
CA GLN A 2 35.61 -12.26 6.61
C GLN A 2 36.05 -11.77 5.22
N THR A 3 36.68 -10.59 5.10
CA THR A 3 37.10 -10.01 3.79
C THR A 3 38.22 -10.80 3.11
N ILE A 4 39.10 -11.43 3.91
CA ILE A 4 40.20 -12.26 3.41
C ILE A 4 39.66 -13.64 2.99
N LEU A 5 38.74 -14.23 3.76
CA LEU A 5 38.04 -15.47 3.40
C LEU A 5 37.16 -15.31 2.13
N LYS A 6 36.47 -14.17 1.97
CA LYS A 6 35.66 -13.85 0.77
C LYS A 6 36.55 -13.70 -0.48
N LYS A 7 37.75 -13.12 -0.35
CA LYS A 7 38.74 -13.02 -1.45
C LYS A 7 39.37 -14.35 -1.84
N VAL A 8 39.55 -15.29 -0.90
CA VAL A 8 40.20 -16.58 -1.16
C VAL A 8 39.21 -17.66 -1.63
N PHE A 9 37.97 -17.66 -1.13
CA PHE A 9 36.99 -18.72 -1.41
C PHE A 9 35.73 -18.26 -2.18
N GLY A 10 35.63 -16.98 -2.57
CA GLY A 10 34.45 -16.40 -3.21
C GLY A 10 33.25 -16.22 -2.27
N SER A 11 32.24 -15.50 -2.74
CA SER A 11 30.93 -15.34 -2.11
C SER A 11 30.07 -16.62 -2.21
N LYS A 12 28.94 -16.69 -1.47
CA LYS A 12 27.93 -17.76 -1.64
C LYS A 12 27.46 -17.81 -3.10
N SER A 13 27.17 -16.64 -3.68
CA SER A 13 26.76 -16.47 -5.07
C SER A 13 27.84 -16.97 -6.04
N ASP A 14 29.11 -16.66 -5.81
CA ASP A 14 30.21 -17.08 -6.71
C ASP A 14 30.32 -18.61 -6.80
N ARG A 15 30.10 -19.30 -5.66
CA ARG A 15 30.13 -20.76 -5.62
C ARG A 15 28.91 -21.36 -6.31
N GLU A 16 27.74 -20.78 -6.10
CA GLU A 16 26.52 -21.20 -6.78
C GLU A 16 26.62 -21.00 -8.30
N ILE A 17 27.11 -19.85 -8.77
CA ILE A 17 27.32 -19.61 -10.20
C ILE A 17 28.31 -20.62 -10.79
N LYS A 18 29.41 -20.94 -10.09
CA LYS A 18 30.37 -21.95 -10.56
C LYS A 18 29.76 -23.34 -10.74
N THR A 19 28.77 -23.73 -9.92
CA THR A 19 28.08 -25.02 -10.11
C THR A 19 27.08 -24.99 -11.25
N LEU A 20 26.66 -23.80 -11.71
CA LEU A 20 25.77 -23.63 -12.86
C LEU A 20 26.50 -23.67 -14.20
N LEU A 21 27.78 -23.28 -14.26
CA LEU A 21 28.52 -23.20 -15.53
C LEU A 21 28.48 -24.48 -16.37
N PRO A 22 28.66 -25.71 -15.82
CA PRO A 22 28.54 -26.93 -16.61
C PRO A 22 27.13 -27.12 -17.22
N ILE A 23 26.08 -26.70 -16.49
CA ILE A 23 24.69 -26.76 -16.98
C ILE A 23 24.48 -25.73 -18.09
N VAL A 24 25.08 -24.54 -17.98
CA VAL A 24 25.07 -23.52 -19.03
C VAL A 24 25.76 -24.03 -20.29
N ASP A 25 26.90 -24.70 -20.15
CA ASP A 25 27.62 -25.31 -21.27
C ASP A 25 26.78 -26.41 -21.96
N GLU A 26 26.10 -27.26 -21.18
CA GLU A 26 25.16 -28.26 -21.71
C GLU A 26 24.00 -27.61 -22.49
N ILE A 27 23.40 -26.53 -21.97
CA ILE A 27 22.33 -25.78 -22.66
C ILE A 27 22.84 -25.21 -23.98
N ASN A 28 24.05 -24.65 -23.99
CA ASN A 28 24.67 -24.13 -25.20
C ASN A 28 24.91 -25.22 -26.24
N GLN A 29 25.42 -26.38 -25.82
CA GLN A 29 25.62 -27.54 -26.70
C GLN A 29 24.29 -28.02 -27.30
N ILE A 30 23.23 -28.12 -26.50
CA ILE A 30 21.89 -28.49 -27.00
C ILE A 30 21.41 -27.44 -28.00
N ALA A 31 21.56 -26.14 -27.71
CA ALA A 31 21.13 -25.06 -28.61
C ALA A 31 21.84 -25.15 -29.98
N GLU A 32 23.12 -25.50 -30.02
CA GLU A 32 23.84 -25.73 -31.28
C GLU A 32 23.22 -26.86 -32.11
N THR A 33 22.76 -27.94 -31.48
CA THR A 33 22.07 -29.04 -32.18
C THR A 33 20.69 -28.66 -32.74
N LEU A 34 20.08 -27.61 -32.19
CA LEU A 34 18.78 -27.09 -32.63
C LEU A 34 18.89 -26.09 -33.80
N SER A 35 20.10 -25.65 -34.16
CA SER A 35 20.31 -24.63 -35.21
C SER A 35 19.78 -24.99 -36.59
N SER A 36 19.61 -26.29 -36.89
CA SER A 36 19.03 -26.75 -38.16
C SER A 36 17.51 -26.98 -38.09
N LYS A 37 16.89 -26.76 -36.92
CA LYS A 37 15.47 -27.04 -36.70
C LYS A 37 14.61 -25.87 -37.16
N SER A 38 13.51 -26.19 -37.83
CA SER A 38 12.50 -25.21 -38.21
C SER A 38 11.64 -24.78 -37.01
N GLU A 39 11.00 -23.62 -37.12
CA GLU A 39 10.02 -23.12 -36.13
C GLU A 39 8.92 -24.16 -35.83
N VAL A 40 8.43 -24.84 -36.87
CA VAL A 40 7.40 -25.89 -36.74
C VAL A 40 7.89 -27.06 -35.91
N GLU A 41 9.15 -27.47 -36.06
CA GLU A 41 9.73 -28.55 -35.25
C GLU A 41 9.88 -28.13 -33.78
N LEU A 42 10.29 -26.88 -33.51
CA LEU A 42 10.40 -26.36 -32.15
C LEU A 42 9.03 -26.28 -31.45
N VAL A 43 7.99 -25.82 -32.16
CA VAL A 43 6.61 -25.80 -31.66
C VAL A 43 6.10 -27.22 -31.38
N SER A 44 6.33 -28.16 -32.30
CA SER A 44 5.96 -29.57 -32.10
C SER A 44 6.62 -30.14 -30.85
N ARG A 45 7.92 -29.87 -30.65
CA ARG A 45 8.65 -30.33 -29.47
C ARG A 45 8.12 -29.70 -28.18
N ALA A 46 7.80 -28.41 -28.19
CA ALA A 46 7.18 -27.74 -27.03
C ALA A 46 5.84 -28.39 -26.64
N GLN A 47 5.03 -28.77 -27.63
CA GLN A 47 3.75 -29.45 -27.40
C GLN A 47 3.93 -30.88 -26.86
N GLU A 48 4.96 -31.60 -27.30
CA GLU A 48 5.32 -32.91 -26.73
C GLU A 48 5.70 -32.78 -25.26
N ILE A 49 6.61 -31.87 -24.93
CA ILE A 49 7.05 -31.61 -23.55
C ILE A 49 5.85 -31.23 -22.66
N ARG A 50 4.95 -30.35 -23.16
CA ARG A 50 3.70 -30.00 -22.47
C ARG A 50 2.85 -31.23 -22.16
N LYS A 51 2.65 -32.12 -23.13
CA LYS A 51 1.86 -33.36 -22.93
C LYS A 51 2.50 -34.27 -21.89
N GLU A 52 3.82 -34.42 -21.93
CA GLU A 52 4.57 -35.24 -20.98
C GLU A 52 4.45 -34.69 -19.56
N ILE A 53 4.61 -33.37 -19.36
CA ILE A 53 4.43 -32.70 -18.06
C ILE A 53 3.00 -32.88 -17.52
N ILE A 54 1.99 -32.61 -18.35
CA ILE A 54 0.58 -32.73 -17.94
C ILE A 54 0.24 -34.18 -17.59
N SER A 55 0.64 -35.14 -18.44
CA SER A 55 0.39 -36.57 -18.20
C SER A 55 1.07 -37.06 -16.92
N ALA A 56 2.29 -36.58 -16.61
CA ALA A 56 2.99 -36.93 -15.39
C ALA A 56 2.23 -36.42 -14.15
N ARG A 57 1.71 -35.18 -14.21
CA ARG A 57 0.89 -34.61 -13.14
C ARG A 57 -0.42 -35.37 -12.94
N GLU A 58 -1.17 -35.63 -14.02
CA GLU A 58 -2.45 -36.35 -13.97
C GLU A 58 -2.27 -37.77 -13.40
N SER A 59 -1.20 -38.46 -13.81
CA SER A 59 -0.87 -39.79 -13.28
C SER A 59 -0.57 -39.74 -11.78
N ALA A 60 0.22 -38.75 -11.35
CA ALA A 60 0.51 -38.54 -9.93
C ALA A 60 -0.74 -38.19 -9.12
N GLU A 61 -1.68 -37.43 -9.70
CA GLU A 61 -2.94 -37.10 -9.05
C GLU A 61 -3.81 -38.32 -8.82
N GLN A 62 -3.96 -39.19 -9.82
CA GLN A 62 -4.68 -40.45 -9.68
C GLN A 62 -4.07 -41.34 -8.58
N GLU A 63 -2.74 -41.51 -8.58
CA GLU A 63 -2.05 -42.32 -7.57
C GLU A 63 -2.13 -41.75 -6.14
N LEU A 64 -2.21 -40.43 -6.00
CA LEU A 64 -2.26 -39.76 -4.71
C LEU A 64 -3.69 -39.65 -4.16
N GLN A 65 -4.71 -39.55 -5.02
CA GLN A 65 -6.12 -39.56 -4.63
C GLN A 65 -6.54 -40.89 -3.97
N GLU A 66 -5.89 -41.99 -4.33
CA GLU A 66 -6.11 -43.31 -3.69
C GLU A 66 -5.53 -43.39 -2.26
N LYS A 67 -4.74 -42.39 -1.84
CA LYS A 67 -4.14 -42.31 -0.50
C LYS A 67 -4.99 -41.34 0.34
N ASN A 68 -5.30 -41.72 1.58
CA ASN A 68 -6.01 -40.87 2.56
C ASN A 68 -5.13 -39.69 3.04
N LEU A 69 -4.78 -38.79 2.13
CA LEU A 69 -3.97 -37.59 2.37
C LEU A 69 -4.87 -36.38 2.62
N THR A 70 -4.36 -35.40 3.36
CA THR A 70 -5.02 -34.09 3.45
C THR A 70 -4.84 -33.30 2.14
N GLU A 71 -5.75 -32.37 1.85
CA GLU A 71 -5.69 -31.53 0.64
C GLU A 71 -4.34 -30.79 0.51
N LYS A 72 -3.79 -30.33 1.64
CA LYS A 72 -2.49 -29.65 1.69
C LYS A 72 -1.32 -30.58 1.34
N GLU A 73 -1.36 -31.83 1.81
CA GLU A 73 -0.34 -32.83 1.50
C GLU A 73 -0.40 -33.26 0.05
N LEU A 74 -1.62 -33.48 -0.46
CA LEU A 74 -1.87 -33.78 -1.87
C LEU A 74 -1.31 -32.70 -2.77
N LYS A 75 -1.66 -31.42 -2.52
CA LYS A 75 -1.17 -30.27 -3.28
C LYS A 75 0.37 -30.21 -3.29
N LYS A 76 1.00 -30.41 -2.13
CA LYS A 76 2.47 -30.36 -1.99
C LYS A 76 3.17 -31.49 -2.74
N LEU A 77 2.63 -32.71 -2.70
CA LEU A 77 3.20 -33.85 -3.42
C LEU A 77 3.02 -33.69 -4.94
N LEU A 78 1.85 -33.25 -5.38
CA LEU A 78 1.58 -32.95 -6.79
C LEU A 78 2.54 -31.88 -7.33
N GLN A 79 2.68 -30.79 -6.60
CA GLN A 79 3.62 -29.73 -6.95
C GLN A 79 5.05 -30.27 -7.07
N LYS A 80 5.48 -31.13 -6.12
CA LYS A 80 6.82 -31.71 -6.15
C LYS A 80 7.04 -32.60 -7.37
N THR A 81 6.06 -33.43 -7.73
CA THR A 81 6.15 -34.29 -8.92
C THR A 81 6.18 -33.47 -10.19
N GLU A 82 5.26 -32.50 -10.35
CA GLU A 82 5.25 -31.57 -11.48
C GLU A 82 6.59 -30.85 -11.62
N GLN A 83 7.13 -30.30 -10.52
CA GLN A 83 8.42 -29.59 -10.56
C GLN A 83 9.57 -30.52 -10.94
N SER A 84 9.58 -31.77 -10.47
CA SER A 84 10.60 -32.75 -10.86
C SER A 84 10.59 -33.00 -12.36
N THR A 85 9.41 -33.18 -12.95
CA THR A 85 9.27 -33.37 -14.40
C THR A 85 9.67 -32.10 -15.16
N VAL A 86 9.25 -30.92 -14.70
CA VAL A 86 9.64 -29.64 -15.31
C VAL A 86 11.17 -29.45 -15.29
N ASP A 87 11.84 -29.81 -14.19
CA ASP A 87 13.29 -29.69 -14.03
C ASP A 87 14.06 -30.58 -15.04
N GLU A 88 13.50 -31.73 -15.42
CA GLU A 88 14.11 -32.64 -16.41
C GLU A 88 14.23 -31.98 -17.79
N TYR A 89 13.22 -31.20 -18.20
CA TYR A 89 13.21 -30.49 -19.48
C TYR A 89 13.91 -29.13 -19.45
N MET A 90 14.39 -28.68 -18.29
CA MET A 90 14.93 -27.31 -18.14
C MET A 90 16.01 -27.01 -19.18
N ARG A 91 16.96 -27.94 -19.38
CA ARG A 91 18.08 -27.74 -20.31
C ARG A 91 17.60 -27.61 -21.75
N GLU A 92 16.72 -28.50 -22.17
CA GLU A 92 16.16 -28.53 -23.53
C GLU A 92 15.31 -27.29 -23.79
N ALA A 93 14.39 -26.95 -22.88
CA ALA A 93 13.53 -25.78 -23.01
C ALA A 93 14.32 -24.46 -23.07
N PHE A 94 15.38 -24.33 -22.27
CA PHE A 94 16.23 -23.13 -22.28
C PHE A 94 17.02 -23.01 -23.58
N ALA A 95 17.50 -24.15 -24.10
CA ALA A 95 18.14 -24.21 -25.41
C ALA A 95 17.18 -23.82 -26.55
N MET A 96 15.92 -24.27 -26.50
CA MET A 96 14.88 -23.90 -27.47
C MET A 96 14.60 -22.38 -27.45
N VAL A 97 14.52 -21.77 -26.27
CA VAL A 97 14.35 -20.32 -26.15
C VAL A 97 15.56 -19.57 -26.70
N LYS A 98 16.78 -20.01 -26.38
CA LYS A 98 18.01 -19.42 -26.92
C LYS A 98 18.07 -19.51 -28.44
N GLU A 99 17.70 -20.66 -29.02
CA GLU A 99 17.66 -20.83 -30.47
C GLU A 99 16.57 -19.99 -31.13
N THR A 100 15.40 -19.87 -30.49
CA THR A 100 14.33 -18.98 -30.96
C THR A 100 14.79 -17.53 -30.99
N CYS A 101 15.53 -17.07 -29.97
CA CYS A 101 16.12 -15.74 -29.96
C CYS A 101 17.13 -15.56 -31.10
N ARG A 102 17.89 -16.61 -31.46
CA ARG A 102 18.81 -16.59 -32.60
C ARG A 102 18.07 -16.49 -33.94
N HIS A 103 16.97 -17.23 -34.11
CA HIS A 103 16.13 -17.15 -35.31
C HIS A 103 15.47 -15.77 -35.50
N LEU A 104 15.16 -15.09 -34.39
CA LEU A 104 14.57 -13.75 -34.42
C LEU A 104 15.56 -12.65 -34.78
N MET A 105 16.87 -12.91 -34.85
CA MET A 105 17.88 -11.90 -35.20
C MET A 105 17.51 -11.16 -36.49
N GLY A 106 17.56 -9.82 -36.45
CA GLY A 106 17.22 -8.94 -37.58
C GLY A 106 15.72 -8.78 -37.86
N HIS A 107 14.84 -9.48 -37.15
CA HIS A 107 13.39 -9.25 -37.23
C HIS A 107 13.01 -7.98 -36.46
N SER A 108 11.93 -7.33 -36.87
CA SER A 108 11.42 -6.14 -36.20
C SER A 108 9.91 -6.19 -36.06
N TRP A 109 9.40 -5.71 -34.94
CA TRP A 109 7.96 -5.57 -34.70
C TRP A 109 7.66 -4.35 -33.84
N GLN A 110 6.39 -3.97 -33.80
CA GLN A 110 5.93 -2.83 -33.02
C GLN A 110 5.65 -3.23 -31.57
N MET A 111 6.14 -2.42 -30.63
CA MET A 111 5.87 -2.50 -29.19
C MET A 111 5.51 -1.10 -28.74
N THR A 112 4.32 -0.91 -28.16
CA THR A 112 3.83 0.38 -27.65
C THR A 112 4.00 1.55 -28.65
N GLY A 113 3.89 1.26 -29.96
CA GLY A 113 4.02 2.22 -31.06
C GLY A 113 5.46 2.47 -31.54
N GLN A 114 6.48 1.85 -30.95
CA GLN A 114 7.87 1.90 -31.40
C GLN A 114 8.25 0.60 -32.13
N THR A 115 8.93 0.72 -33.26
CA THR A 115 9.48 -0.45 -33.97
C THR A 115 10.85 -0.77 -33.40
N THR A 116 11.01 -1.99 -32.88
CA THR A 116 12.26 -2.45 -32.28
C THR A 116 12.78 -3.64 -33.07
N GLU A 117 14.07 -3.62 -33.41
CA GLU A 117 14.77 -4.73 -34.04
C GLU A 117 15.31 -5.69 -32.97
N TRP A 118 15.12 -6.99 -33.18
CA TRP A 118 15.65 -8.03 -32.32
C TRP A 118 17.11 -8.33 -32.67
N ASN A 119 18.02 -7.95 -31.78
CA ASN A 119 19.46 -8.14 -31.94
C ASN A 119 20.08 -8.83 -30.70
N MET A 120 19.36 -9.77 -30.09
CA MET A 120 19.74 -10.36 -28.81
C MET A 120 19.78 -11.90 -28.86
N ILE A 121 20.89 -12.46 -28.39
CA ILE A 121 21.01 -13.89 -28.08
C ILE A 121 21.44 -13.98 -26.62
N PRO A 122 20.79 -14.81 -25.79
CA PRO A 122 21.16 -14.95 -24.38
C PRO A 122 22.63 -15.33 -24.14
N TYR A 123 23.32 -14.53 -23.34
CA TYR A 123 24.67 -14.77 -22.83
C TYR A 123 24.68 -15.82 -21.70
N ASP A 124 25.85 -16.37 -21.41
CA ASP A 124 26.00 -17.41 -20.37
C ASP A 124 25.58 -16.93 -18.97
N VAL A 125 25.89 -15.67 -18.63
CA VAL A 125 25.44 -15.07 -17.36
C VAL A 125 23.92 -14.94 -17.30
N GLN A 126 23.27 -14.71 -18.44
CA GLN A 126 21.81 -14.63 -18.52
C GLN A 126 21.18 -16.02 -18.37
N ILE A 127 21.77 -17.06 -18.96
CA ILE A 127 21.34 -18.46 -18.77
C ILE A 127 21.51 -18.87 -17.30
N ALA A 128 22.63 -18.52 -16.66
CA ALA A 128 22.84 -18.78 -15.25
C ALA A 128 21.77 -18.09 -14.39
N GLY A 129 21.46 -16.82 -14.68
CA GLY A 129 20.36 -16.09 -14.03
C GLY A 129 19.00 -16.75 -14.24
N ALA A 130 18.74 -17.26 -15.45
CA ALA A 130 17.49 -17.96 -15.78
C ALA A 130 17.32 -19.24 -14.97
N ILE A 131 18.40 -19.99 -14.74
CA ILE A 131 18.39 -21.21 -13.90
C ILE A 131 18.09 -20.85 -12.44
N ILE A 132 18.65 -19.74 -11.93
CA ILE A 132 18.39 -19.25 -10.57
C ILE A 132 16.91 -18.86 -10.42
N LEU A 133 16.37 -18.07 -11.34
CA LEU A 133 14.92 -17.76 -11.37
C LEU A 133 14.07 -19.02 -11.38
N HIS A 134 14.41 -19.98 -12.24
CA HIS A 134 13.71 -21.26 -12.31
C HIS A 134 13.74 -22.03 -10.99
N ARG A 135 14.77 -21.88 -10.16
CA ARG A 135 14.85 -22.54 -8.85
C ARG A 135 14.01 -21.85 -7.76
N GLY A 136 13.20 -20.85 -8.10
CA GLY A 136 12.37 -20.12 -7.14
C GLY A 136 13.20 -19.18 -6.26
N LYS A 137 14.22 -18.54 -6.83
CA LYS A 137 15.12 -17.61 -6.15
C LYS A 137 15.03 -16.21 -6.74
N ILE A 138 15.65 -15.26 -6.05
CA ILE A 138 15.87 -13.92 -6.59
C ILE A 138 17.21 -13.87 -7.31
N THR A 139 17.17 -13.42 -8.56
CA THR A 139 18.36 -13.20 -9.38
C THR A 139 18.70 -11.72 -9.40
N GLU A 140 19.80 -11.35 -8.77
CA GLU A 140 20.33 -9.99 -8.88
C GLU A 140 21.23 -9.88 -10.10
N MET A 141 20.83 -9.04 -11.05
CA MET A 141 21.61 -8.69 -12.23
C MET A 141 21.61 -7.18 -12.42
N LYS A 142 22.78 -6.59 -12.64
CA LYS A 142 22.90 -5.14 -12.81
C LYS A 142 22.02 -4.64 -13.96
N THR A 143 21.57 -3.40 -13.86
CA THR A 143 20.79 -2.74 -14.92
C THR A 143 21.55 -2.78 -16.24
N GLY A 144 20.88 -3.22 -17.30
CA GLY A 144 21.48 -3.40 -18.63
C GLY A 144 21.93 -4.82 -18.94
N GLU A 145 21.99 -5.74 -17.97
CA GLU A 145 22.33 -7.15 -18.20
C GLU A 145 21.19 -7.95 -18.87
N GLY A 146 20.04 -7.35 -19.13
CA GLY A 146 18.93 -7.99 -19.87
C GLY A 146 17.99 -8.86 -19.03
N LYS A 147 17.60 -8.41 -17.84
CA LYS A 147 16.66 -9.10 -16.91
C LYS A 147 15.39 -9.60 -17.61
N THR A 148 14.77 -8.76 -18.44
CA THR A 148 13.56 -9.11 -19.22
C THR A 148 13.79 -10.32 -20.14
N LEU A 149 14.96 -10.41 -20.80
CA LEU A 149 15.33 -11.55 -21.64
C LEU A 149 15.61 -12.80 -20.81
N VAL A 150 16.25 -12.65 -19.65
CA VAL A 150 16.58 -13.76 -18.74
C VAL A 150 15.31 -14.50 -18.29
N ALA A 151 14.24 -13.76 -18.00
CA ALA A 151 12.98 -14.34 -17.55
C ALA A 151 12.29 -15.21 -18.60
N THR A 152 12.57 -15.02 -19.90
CA THR A 152 11.91 -15.77 -20.98
C THR A 152 12.05 -17.28 -20.86
N MET A 153 13.23 -17.74 -20.44
CA MET A 153 13.54 -19.17 -20.30
C MET A 153 12.70 -19.86 -19.21
N PRO A 154 12.69 -19.42 -17.94
CA PRO A 154 11.85 -20.02 -16.91
C PRO A 154 10.36 -19.79 -17.19
N ILE A 155 9.96 -18.65 -17.75
CA ILE A 155 8.55 -18.40 -18.10
C ILE A 155 8.08 -19.42 -19.13
N PHE A 156 8.81 -19.59 -20.25
CA PHE A 156 8.47 -20.55 -21.29
C PHE A 156 8.29 -21.96 -20.72
N LEU A 157 9.29 -22.45 -19.98
CA LEU A 157 9.27 -23.79 -19.40
C LEU A 157 8.10 -24.01 -18.43
N ASN A 158 7.85 -23.07 -17.51
CA ASN A 158 6.78 -23.23 -16.52
C ASN A 158 5.39 -23.03 -17.14
N ALA A 159 5.29 -22.30 -18.25
CA ALA A 159 4.06 -22.18 -19.03
C ALA A 159 3.67 -23.48 -19.75
N LEU A 160 4.61 -24.42 -19.96
CA LEU A 160 4.31 -25.75 -20.49
C LEU A 160 3.50 -26.63 -19.53
N THR A 161 3.37 -26.24 -18.25
CA THR A 161 2.43 -26.90 -17.31
C THR A 161 0.96 -26.67 -17.68
N GLY A 162 0.66 -25.66 -18.50
CA GLY A 162 -0.70 -25.27 -18.86
C GLY A 162 -1.48 -24.55 -17.74
N ARG A 163 -0.87 -24.35 -16.56
CA ARG A 163 -1.52 -23.72 -15.39
C ARG A 163 -1.42 -22.19 -15.36
N GLY A 164 -0.70 -21.60 -16.32
CA GLY A 164 -0.48 -20.16 -16.41
C GLY A 164 0.77 -19.68 -15.65
N VAL A 165 1.43 -18.66 -16.18
CA VAL A 165 2.55 -17.96 -15.53
C VAL A 165 2.23 -16.47 -15.44
N HIS A 166 2.34 -15.91 -14.24
CA HIS A 166 2.12 -14.47 -14.02
C HIS A 166 3.45 -13.72 -13.94
N ILE A 167 3.59 -12.67 -14.74
CA ILE A 167 4.74 -11.77 -14.71
C ILE A 167 4.29 -10.45 -14.13
N ILE A 168 4.92 -10.07 -13.03
CA ILE A 168 4.59 -8.87 -12.30
C ILE A 168 5.62 -7.79 -12.64
N THR A 169 5.13 -6.67 -13.14
CA THR A 169 5.92 -5.47 -13.44
C THR A 169 5.45 -4.32 -12.56
N VAL A 170 6.23 -3.24 -12.51
CA VAL A 170 5.92 -2.07 -11.65
C VAL A 170 4.82 -1.15 -12.21
N ASN A 171 4.46 -1.26 -13.50
CA ASN A 171 3.36 -0.48 -14.09
C ASN A 171 2.78 -1.10 -15.37
N ASP A 172 1.57 -0.69 -15.73
CA ASP A 172 0.82 -1.20 -16.90
C ASP A 172 1.55 -0.99 -18.23
N TYR A 173 2.34 0.08 -18.36
CA TYR A 173 3.12 0.33 -19.57
C TYR A 173 4.21 -0.73 -19.77
N LEU A 174 4.94 -1.08 -18.71
CA LEU A 174 5.96 -2.12 -18.75
C LEU A 174 5.33 -3.50 -18.96
N ALA A 175 4.19 -3.78 -18.31
CA ALA A 175 3.43 -5.01 -18.55
C ALA A 175 3.07 -5.18 -20.02
N GLN A 176 2.48 -4.15 -20.66
CA GLN A 176 2.15 -4.17 -22.07
C GLN A 176 3.40 -4.29 -22.95
N ARG A 177 4.40 -3.43 -22.73
CA ARG A 177 5.64 -3.39 -23.52
C ARG A 177 6.32 -4.76 -23.52
N ASP A 178 6.48 -5.38 -22.36
CA ASP A 178 7.22 -6.64 -22.24
C ASP A 178 6.40 -7.83 -22.76
N ALA A 179 5.08 -7.80 -22.60
CA ALA A 179 4.17 -8.76 -23.22
C ALA A 179 4.20 -8.69 -24.76
N GLU A 180 4.31 -7.50 -25.34
CA GLU A 180 4.45 -7.33 -26.80
C GLU A 180 5.88 -7.64 -27.28
N TRP A 181 6.88 -7.35 -26.45
CA TRP A 181 8.28 -7.54 -26.79
C TRP A 181 8.71 -9.00 -26.69
N MET A 182 8.77 -9.54 -25.47
CA MET A 182 9.14 -10.94 -25.25
C MET A 182 8.02 -11.88 -25.73
N GLY A 183 6.80 -11.37 -25.88
CA GLY A 183 5.65 -12.07 -26.45
C GLY A 183 5.95 -12.87 -27.69
N GLU A 184 6.68 -12.27 -28.62
CA GLU A 184 7.02 -12.90 -29.90
C GLU A 184 7.90 -14.15 -29.71
N VAL A 185 8.79 -14.17 -28.72
CA VAL A 185 9.58 -15.37 -28.39
C VAL A 185 8.66 -16.52 -28.00
N TYR A 186 7.66 -16.26 -27.14
CA TYR A 186 6.73 -17.28 -26.69
C TYR A 186 5.77 -17.73 -27.79
N LYS A 187 5.26 -16.79 -28.60
CA LYS A 187 4.38 -17.08 -29.75
C LYS A 187 5.08 -17.94 -30.79
N LYS A 188 6.37 -17.68 -31.05
CA LYS A 188 7.23 -18.50 -31.93
C LYS A 188 7.43 -19.92 -31.42
N LEU A 189 7.25 -20.14 -30.12
CA LEU A 189 7.26 -21.46 -29.48
C LEU A 189 5.85 -22.02 -29.26
N GLY A 190 4.82 -21.38 -29.82
CA GLY A 190 3.44 -21.86 -29.81
C GLY A 190 2.64 -21.54 -28.55
N LEU A 191 3.11 -20.60 -27.72
CA LEU A 191 2.41 -20.15 -26.51
C LEU A 191 1.62 -18.87 -26.73
N THR A 192 0.58 -18.70 -25.91
CA THR A 192 -0.26 -17.51 -25.87
C THR A 192 0.16 -16.55 -24.76
N VAL A 193 0.04 -15.24 -25.02
CA VAL A 193 0.51 -14.19 -24.12
C VAL A 193 -0.56 -13.10 -24.01
N GLY A 194 -0.98 -12.81 -22.79
CA GLY A 194 -1.88 -11.71 -22.46
C GLY A 194 -1.22 -10.72 -21.51
N TYR A 195 -1.83 -9.54 -21.38
CA TYR A 195 -1.46 -8.57 -20.37
C TYR A 195 -2.71 -7.93 -19.76
N LEU A 196 -2.59 -7.44 -18.53
CA LEU A 196 -3.65 -6.76 -17.80
C LEU A 196 -3.42 -5.25 -17.83
N GLN A 197 -4.51 -4.50 -17.93
CA GLN A 197 -4.55 -3.05 -17.79
C GLN A 197 -5.75 -2.66 -16.94
N ASN A 198 -5.61 -1.56 -16.21
CA ASN A 198 -6.66 -1.07 -15.32
C ASN A 198 -8.02 -0.91 -16.02
N SER A 199 -8.03 -0.45 -17.28
CA SER A 199 -9.24 -0.19 -18.06
C SER A 199 -9.95 -1.43 -18.62
N MET A 200 -9.42 -2.64 -18.41
CA MET A 200 -10.00 -3.87 -18.96
C MET A 200 -11.23 -4.32 -18.19
N ASP A 201 -12.25 -4.76 -18.93
CA ASP A 201 -13.43 -5.42 -18.36
C ASP A 201 -13.16 -6.89 -17.99
N ASN A 202 -14.11 -7.54 -17.30
CA ASN A 202 -13.95 -8.93 -16.85
C ASN A 202 -13.77 -9.92 -18.00
N ASN A 203 -14.34 -9.66 -19.19
CA ASN A 203 -14.19 -10.57 -20.32
C ASN A 203 -12.77 -10.51 -20.90
N GLN A 204 -12.25 -9.29 -21.08
CA GLN A 204 -10.88 -9.07 -21.52
C GLN A 204 -9.87 -9.61 -20.51
N ARG A 205 -10.11 -9.44 -19.22
CA ARG A 205 -9.27 -10.01 -18.15
C ARG A 205 -9.26 -11.53 -18.20
N ARG A 206 -10.43 -12.16 -18.34
CA ARG A 206 -10.53 -13.62 -18.45
C ARG A 206 -9.79 -14.15 -19.69
N GLU A 207 -9.86 -13.46 -20.82
CA GLU A 207 -9.08 -13.80 -22.02
C GLU A 207 -7.56 -13.70 -21.75
N ALA A 208 -7.12 -12.64 -21.07
CA ALA A 208 -5.72 -12.47 -20.69
C ALA A 208 -5.22 -13.53 -19.70
N TYR A 209 -6.02 -13.89 -18.69
CA TYR A 209 -5.70 -14.96 -17.74
C TYR A 209 -5.72 -16.35 -18.37
N ASN A 210 -6.55 -16.57 -19.40
CA ASN A 210 -6.60 -17.85 -20.12
C ASN A 210 -5.37 -18.09 -21.01
N CYS A 211 -4.56 -17.06 -21.28
CA CYS A 211 -3.28 -17.23 -21.95
C CYS A 211 -2.32 -18.06 -21.10
N ASP A 212 -1.35 -18.73 -21.74
CA ASP A 212 -0.30 -19.48 -21.06
C ASP A 212 0.56 -18.57 -20.16
N ILE A 213 0.69 -17.30 -20.56
CA ILE A 213 1.50 -16.28 -19.91
C ILE A 213 0.68 -14.99 -19.78
N THR A 214 0.68 -14.39 -18.60
CA THR A 214 -0.06 -13.15 -18.32
C THR A 214 0.86 -12.13 -17.65
N TYR A 215 1.03 -10.96 -18.26
CA TYR A 215 1.74 -9.82 -17.68
C TYR A 215 0.77 -8.90 -16.95
N GLY A 216 1.21 -8.26 -15.87
CA GLY A 216 0.39 -7.28 -15.15
C GLY A 216 1.17 -6.62 -14.01
N THR A 217 0.47 -5.81 -13.23
CA THR A 217 1.01 -5.24 -11.99
C THR A 217 0.50 -6.03 -10.79
N ASN A 218 1.22 -5.95 -9.67
CA ASN A 218 0.78 -6.53 -8.40
C ASN A 218 -0.63 -6.04 -7.98
N THR A 219 -0.95 -4.79 -8.33
CA THR A 219 -2.22 -4.14 -8.07
C THR A 219 -3.33 -4.79 -8.87
N GLU A 220 -3.14 -4.97 -10.19
CA GLU A 220 -4.15 -5.62 -11.04
C GLU A 220 -4.40 -7.06 -10.61
N PHE A 221 -3.34 -7.85 -10.43
CA PHE A 221 -3.44 -9.24 -9.96
C PHE A 221 -4.10 -9.35 -8.58
N GLY A 222 -3.71 -8.51 -7.62
CA GLY A 222 -4.25 -8.58 -6.26
C GLY A 222 -5.69 -8.11 -6.17
N PHE A 223 -6.09 -7.09 -6.93
CA PHE A 223 -7.49 -6.64 -6.97
C PHE A 223 -8.40 -7.60 -7.73
N ASP A 224 -7.93 -8.25 -8.80
CA ASP A 224 -8.67 -9.32 -9.46
C ASP A 224 -8.91 -10.48 -8.50
N TYR A 225 -7.91 -10.85 -7.69
CA TYR A 225 -8.09 -11.85 -6.64
C TYR A 225 -9.14 -11.42 -5.61
N LEU A 226 -9.12 -10.17 -5.13
CA LEU A 226 -10.11 -9.68 -4.18
C LEU A 226 -11.53 -9.67 -4.79
N ARG A 227 -11.67 -9.24 -6.05
CA ARG A 227 -12.94 -9.25 -6.79
C ARG A 227 -13.48 -10.66 -6.98
N ASP A 228 -12.63 -11.61 -7.37
CA ASP A 228 -13.00 -13.01 -7.55
C ASP A 228 -13.55 -13.61 -6.25
N ASN A 229 -12.95 -13.30 -5.08
CA ASN A 229 -13.43 -13.76 -3.78
C ASN A 229 -14.70 -13.05 -3.28
N MET A 230 -15.09 -11.95 -3.92
CA MET A 230 -16.36 -11.25 -3.65
C MET A 230 -17.46 -11.62 -4.64
N SER A 231 -17.13 -12.34 -5.72
CA SER A 231 -18.09 -12.72 -6.74
C SER A 231 -19.13 -13.71 -6.21
N LEU A 232 -20.38 -13.53 -6.65
CA LEU A 232 -21.49 -14.43 -6.34
C LEU A 232 -21.68 -15.53 -7.40
N ALA A 233 -21.07 -15.37 -8.58
CA ALA A 233 -21.22 -16.28 -9.70
C ALA A 233 -19.86 -16.75 -10.21
N ALA A 234 -19.76 -18.06 -10.50
CA ALA A 234 -18.52 -18.66 -11.00
C ALA A 234 -18.10 -18.11 -12.38
N GLU A 235 -19.08 -17.69 -13.18
CA GLU A 235 -18.85 -17.09 -14.51
C GLU A 235 -18.19 -15.71 -14.44
N ASP A 236 -18.32 -14.99 -13.32
CA ASP A 236 -17.70 -13.67 -13.14
C ASP A 236 -16.22 -13.75 -12.72
N LEU A 237 -15.73 -14.94 -12.36
CA LEU A 237 -14.33 -15.15 -12.01
C LEU A 237 -13.43 -14.94 -13.23
N VAL A 238 -12.30 -14.26 -13.01
CA VAL A 238 -11.33 -13.97 -14.07
C VAL A 238 -10.02 -14.74 -13.92
N GLN A 239 -9.56 -15.02 -12.69
CA GLN A 239 -8.32 -15.75 -12.46
C GLN A 239 -8.51 -17.27 -12.54
N ARG A 240 -7.41 -18.00 -12.80
CA ARG A 240 -7.40 -19.47 -12.89
C ARG A 240 -6.37 -20.17 -11.98
N GLY A 241 -6.01 -19.50 -10.88
CA GLY A 241 -5.09 -20.02 -9.85
C GLY A 241 -3.74 -19.31 -9.81
N HIS A 242 -2.84 -19.80 -8.95
CA HIS A 242 -1.55 -19.19 -8.63
C HIS A 242 -0.43 -20.22 -8.74
N ALA A 243 -0.03 -20.56 -9.96
CA ALA A 243 0.98 -21.61 -10.20
C ALA A 243 2.42 -21.07 -10.08
N PHE A 244 2.80 -20.14 -10.95
CA PHE A 244 4.13 -19.55 -10.95
C PHE A 244 4.07 -18.05 -11.17
N ALA A 245 4.77 -17.30 -10.31
CA ALA A 245 4.97 -15.87 -10.43
C ALA A 245 6.46 -15.51 -10.60
N VAL A 246 6.73 -14.60 -11.54
CA VAL A 246 8.03 -13.94 -11.69
C VAL A 246 7.83 -12.45 -11.45
N VAL A 247 8.49 -11.90 -10.44
CA VAL A 247 8.40 -10.48 -10.08
C VAL A 247 9.62 -9.72 -10.62
N ASP A 248 9.40 -8.80 -11.56
CA ASP A 248 10.41 -7.84 -11.99
C ASP A 248 10.49 -6.67 -10.99
N GLU A 249 11.70 -6.16 -10.78
CA GLU A 249 12.05 -5.22 -9.69
C GLU A 249 11.45 -5.66 -8.35
N VAL A 250 11.81 -6.88 -7.93
CA VAL A 250 11.25 -7.55 -6.76
C VAL A 250 11.38 -6.77 -5.45
N ASP A 251 12.41 -5.93 -5.31
CA ASP A 251 12.58 -4.99 -4.20
C ASP A 251 11.50 -3.92 -4.19
N SER A 252 11.19 -3.32 -5.34
CA SER A 252 10.12 -2.33 -5.45
C SER A 252 8.75 -2.94 -5.10
N VAL A 253 8.47 -4.15 -5.58
CA VAL A 253 7.13 -4.77 -5.42
C VAL A 253 6.95 -5.43 -4.05
N LEU A 254 7.92 -6.23 -3.59
CA LEU A 254 7.74 -7.07 -2.40
C LEU A 254 8.22 -6.42 -1.10
N ILE A 255 8.98 -5.31 -1.19
CA ILE A 255 9.46 -4.54 -0.03
C ILE A 255 8.78 -3.16 -0.02
N ASP A 256 9.01 -2.33 -1.04
CA ASP A 256 8.56 -0.94 -1.03
C ASP A 256 7.04 -0.79 -1.09
N GLU A 257 6.38 -1.49 -2.01
CA GLU A 257 4.92 -1.45 -2.17
C GLU A 257 4.17 -2.34 -1.17
N ALA A 258 4.85 -3.33 -0.59
CA ALA A 258 4.25 -4.24 0.38
C ALA A 258 3.86 -3.58 1.72
N ARG A 259 4.24 -2.31 1.92
CA ARG A 259 3.89 -1.50 3.10
C ARG A 259 2.39 -1.21 3.24
N THR A 260 1.66 -1.20 2.12
CA THR A 260 0.22 -0.91 2.11
C THR A 260 -0.57 -2.10 1.59
N PRO A 261 -1.61 -2.57 2.30
CA PRO A 261 -2.48 -3.62 1.79
C PRO A 261 -3.34 -3.12 0.62
N LEU A 262 -3.79 -4.06 -0.20
CA LEU A 262 -4.83 -3.83 -1.21
C LEU A 262 -6.19 -3.91 -0.53
N ILE A 263 -7.02 -2.88 -0.71
CA ILE A 263 -8.31 -2.73 -0.02
C ILE A 263 -9.40 -2.39 -1.05
N ILE A 264 -10.48 -3.18 -1.07
CA ILE A 264 -11.73 -2.80 -1.74
C ILE A 264 -12.67 -2.23 -0.67
N SER A 265 -13.06 -0.97 -0.84
CA SER A 265 -14.04 -0.32 0.01
C SER A 265 -15.34 -0.09 -0.75
N GLY A 266 -16.48 -0.29 -0.08
CA GLY A 266 -17.81 -0.05 -0.65
C GLY A 266 -18.60 0.94 0.20
N SER A 267 -19.53 1.65 -0.42
CA SER A 267 -20.50 2.47 0.30
C SER A 267 -21.51 1.57 1.01
N VAL A 268 -21.84 1.89 2.27
CA VAL A 268 -22.91 1.21 2.99
C VAL A 268 -24.27 1.65 2.42
N ASP A 269 -25.18 0.70 2.17
CA ASP A 269 -26.58 0.96 1.75
C ASP A 269 -27.50 1.43 2.90
N ALA A 270 -26.92 2.10 3.88
CA ALA A 270 -27.68 2.80 4.90
C ALA A 270 -28.18 4.15 4.35
N PRO A 271 -29.34 4.65 4.81
CA PRO A 271 -29.73 6.04 4.58
C PRO A 271 -28.60 6.97 5.00
N VAL A 272 -28.41 8.08 4.26
CA VAL A 272 -27.46 9.13 4.69
C VAL A 272 -27.86 9.55 6.10
N ASP A 273 -26.96 9.37 7.05
CA ASP A 273 -27.21 9.73 8.44
C ASP A 273 -27.30 11.26 8.55
N ASN A 274 -28.54 11.75 8.60
CA ASN A 274 -28.84 13.17 8.73
C ASN A 274 -28.67 13.68 10.17
N THR A 275 -28.36 12.82 11.15
CA THR A 275 -28.22 13.30 12.54
C THR A 275 -27.14 14.35 12.69
N PHE A 276 -26.05 14.32 11.91
CA PHE A 276 -25.05 15.39 11.91
C PHE A 276 -25.65 16.75 11.50
N GLN A 277 -26.56 16.77 10.52
CA GLN A 277 -27.24 17.99 10.10
C GLN A 277 -28.24 18.46 11.15
N ASP A 278 -28.98 17.54 11.78
CA ASP A 278 -29.96 17.85 12.80
C ASP A 278 -29.32 18.37 14.11
N LEU A 279 -28.17 17.81 14.49
CA LEU A 279 -27.44 18.18 15.70
C LEU A 279 -26.62 19.45 15.53
N LYS A 280 -26.19 19.77 14.31
CA LYS A 280 -25.30 20.90 14.01
C LYS A 280 -25.76 22.22 14.66
N PRO A 281 -27.02 22.69 14.53
CA PRO A 281 -27.45 23.96 15.12
C PRO A 281 -27.33 23.98 16.65
N LEU A 282 -27.62 22.85 17.31
CA LEU A 282 -27.52 22.70 18.76
C LEU A 282 -26.06 22.80 19.21
N ILE A 283 -25.16 22.07 18.55
CA ILE A 283 -23.73 22.08 18.86
C ILE A 283 -23.10 23.45 18.55
N GLN A 284 -23.48 24.07 17.44
CA GLN A 284 -23.00 25.41 17.10
C GLN A 284 -23.38 26.45 18.17
N ASN A 285 -24.60 26.37 18.71
CA ASN A 285 -25.03 27.23 19.83
C ASN A 285 -24.26 26.93 21.13
N LEU A 286 -24.07 25.64 21.47
CA LEU A 286 -23.29 25.21 22.63
C LEU A 286 -21.85 25.74 22.58
N VAL A 287 -21.17 25.55 21.45
CA VAL A 287 -19.79 26.04 21.20
C VAL A 287 -19.73 27.56 21.27
N ARG A 288 -20.74 28.27 20.74
CA ARG A 288 -20.82 29.73 20.82
C ARG A 288 -20.95 30.21 22.28
N LYS A 289 -21.80 29.58 23.08
CA LYS A 289 -21.97 29.90 24.50
C LYS A 289 -20.70 29.62 25.30
N GLN A 290 -20.04 28.49 25.04
CA GLN A 290 -18.74 28.15 25.62
C GLN A 290 -17.66 29.18 25.27
N ASN A 291 -17.56 29.58 24.00
CA ASN A 291 -16.58 30.59 23.57
C ASN A 291 -16.77 31.94 24.28
N SER A 292 -18.02 32.37 24.45
CA SER A 292 -18.33 33.59 25.22
C SER A 292 -17.92 33.45 26.68
N LEU A 293 -18.19 32.30 27.29
CA LEU A 293 -17.81 32.02 28.68
C LEU A 293 -16.28 32.02 28.87
N VAL A 294 -15.54 31.35 27.98
CA VAL A 294 -14.07 31.36 28.02
C VAL A 294 -13.50 32.77 27.85
N SER A 295 -14.10 33.58 26.97
CA SER A 295 -13.72 34.99 26.81
C SER A 295 -13.95 35.80 28.09
N GLU A 296 -14.97 35.46 28.87
CA GLU A 296 -15.22 36.05 30.19
C GLU A 296 -14.19 35.60 31.22
N PHE A 297 -13.84 34.32 31.25
CA PHE A 297 -12.78 33.82 32.13
C PHE A 297 -11.43 34.45 31.86
N VAL A 298 -11.06 34.66 30.59
CA VAL A 298 -9.84 35.39 30.23
C VAL A 298 -9.85 36.81 30.81
N LYS A 299 -10.97 37.55 30.69
CA LYS A 299 -11.10 38.89 31.27
C LYS A 299 -11.02 38.88 32.80
N GLN A 300 -11.65 37.90 33.45
CA GLN A 300 -11.57 37.73 34.91
C GLN A 300 -10.14 37.42 35.35
N ALA A 301 -9.43 36.54 34.64
CA ALA A 301 -8.03 36.24 34.89
C ALA A 301 -7.15 37.50 34.80
N GLU A 302 -7.30 38.31 33.74
CA GLU A 302 -6.60 39.59 33.60
C GLU A 302 -6.90 40.56 34.76
N SER A 303 -8.15 40.62 35.24
CA SER A 303 -8.51 41.44 36.39
C SER A 303 -7.85 40.96 37.67
N TYR A 304 -7.89 39.65 37.94
CA TYR A 304 -7.28 39.05 39.12
C TYR A 304 -5.75 39.19 39.12
N LEU A 305 -5.10 39.12 37.96
CA LEU A 305 -3.67 39.41 37.82
C LEU A 305 -3.35 40.86 38.20
N LYS A 306 -4.18 41.83 37.79
CA LYS A 306 -4.02 43.25 38.21
C LYS A 306 -4.23 43.47 39.70
N GLU A 307 -5.05 42.63 40.34
CA GLU A 307 -5.33 42.66 41.78
C GLU A 307 -4.35 41.79 42.61
N ASN A 308 -3.32 41.18 42.00
CA ASN A 308 -2.40 40.22 42.62
C ASN A 308 -3.08 38.97 43.24
N LYS A 309 -4.24 38.56 42.71
CA LYS A 309 -4.96 37.34 43.09
C LYS A 309 -4.56 36.17 42.20
N GLU A 310 -3.34 35.68 42.38
CA GLU A 310 -2.74 34.66 41.51
C GLU A 310 -3.53 33.33 41.48
N GLN A 311 -4.07 32.87 42.61
CA GLN A 311 -4.84 31.62 42.65
C GLN A 311 -6.14 31.70 41.82
N ASP A 312 -6.90 32.80 41.97
CA ASP A 312 -8.15 33.02 41.23
C ASP A 312 -7.87 33.18 39.72
N ALA A 313 -6.80 33.90 39.37
CA ALA A 313 -6.34 34.01 38.00
C ALA A 313 -5.97 32.64 37.41
N GLY A 314 -5.21 31.83 38.15
CA GLY A 314 -4.83 30.48 37.75
C GLY A 314 -6.03 29.55 37.53
N LEU A 315 -7.05 29.64 38.38
CA LEU A 315 -8.31 28.89 38.20
C LEU A 315 -9.02 29.30 36.91
N LYS A 316 -9.15 30.61 36.64
CA LYS A 316 -9.80 31.08 35.40
C LYS A 316 -9.02 30.74 34.14
N LEU A 317 -7.70 30.74 34.19
CA LEU A 317 -6.85 30.25 33.11
C LEU A 317 -7.01 28.74 32.90
N LEU A 318 -7.10 27.96 33.97
CA LEU A 318 -7.36 26.52 33.89
C LEU A 318 -8.74 26.22 33.29
N GLN A 319 -9.78 26.92 33.72
CA GLN A 319 -11.13 26.81 33.15
C GLN A 319 -11.16 27.21 31.67
N ALA A 320 -10.44 28.28 31.29
CA ALA A 320 -10.31 28.69 29.90
C ALA A 320 -9.59 27.63 29.05
N ASN A 321 -8.51 27.04 29.57
CA ASN A 321 -7.75 25.98 28.91
C ASN A 321 -8.60 24.73 28.66
N ARG A 322 -9.30 24.25 29.69
CA ARG A 322 -10.19 23.08 29.58
C ARG A 322 -11.44 23.38 28.78
N GLY A 323 -11.91 24.62 28.78
CA GLY A 323 -13.13 24.99 28.09
C GLY A 323 -12.98 25.17 26.59
N MET A 324 -11.88 25.81 26.15
CA MET A 324 -11.61 26.07 24.74
C MET A 324 -10.11 26.40 24.54
N PRO A 325 -9.21 25.40 24.50
CA PRO A 325 -7.76 25.60 24.46
C PRO A 325 -7.31 26.33 23.20
N LYS A 326 -8.04 26.14 22.09
CA LYS A 326 -7.80 26.84 20.82
C LYS A 326 -8.37 28.28 20.76
N ASN A 327 -9.03 28.79 21.81
CA ASN A 327 -9.57 30.15 21.80
C ASN A 327 -8.47 31.22 21.64
N ARG A 328 -8.66 32.17 20.71
CA ARG A 328 -7.64 33.17 20.36
C ARG A 328 -7.26 34.12 21.51
N GLN A 329 -8.24 34.53 22.34
CA GLN A 329 -7.97 35.42 23.48
C GLN A 329 -7.19 34.67 24.56
N PHE A 330 -7.61 33.44 24.86
CA PHE A 330 -6.91 32.56 25.79
C PHE A 330 -5.48 32.26 25.33
N ARG A 331 -5.27 31.81 24.08
CA ARG A 331 -3.92 31.52 23.55
C ARG A 331 -2.96 32.71 23.69
N LYS A 332 -3.46 33.94 23.48
CA LYS A 332 -2.65 35.14 23.60
C LYS A 332 -2.13 35.36 25.03
N ILE A 333 -3.01 35.28 26.04
CA ILE A 333 -2.60 35.44 27.44
C ILE A 333 -1.78 34.24 27.93
N PHE A 334 -2.12 33.03 27.50
CA PHE A 334 -1.47 31.80 27.98
C PHE A 334 -0.01 31.67 27.51
N GLN A 335 0.37 32.37 26.43
CA GLN A 335 1.75 32.49 25.96
C GLN A 335 2.60 33.49 26.78
N GLU A 336 1.99 34.30 27.64
CA GLU A 336 2.73 35.23 28.50
C GLU A 336 3.52 34.46 29.58
N SER A 337 4.69 35.02 29.94
CA SER A 337 5.60 34.39 30.90
C SER A 337 4.92 34.16 32.24
N GLY A 338 4.91 32.89 32.70
CA GLY A 338 4.39 32.50 34.01
C GLY A 338 2.93 32.01 34.01
N MET A 339 2.14 32.25 32.96
CA MET A 339 0.72 31.89 32.91
C MET A 339 0.48 30.38 32.88
N ILE A 340 1.30 29.66 32.10
CA ILE A 340 1.28 28.18 32.05
C ILE A 340 1.54 27.61 33.45
N LYS A 341 2.58 28.11 34.12
CA LYS A 341 2.97 27.65 35.46
C LYS A 341 1.86 27.92 36.48
N LEU A 342 1.19 29.07 36.37
CA LEU A 342 0.10 29.44 37.25
C LEU A 342 -1.10 28.49 37.13
N ALA A 343 -1.54 28.20 35.91
CA ALA A 343 -2.62 27.24 35.66
C ALA A 343 -2.26 25.82 36.10
N HIS A 344 -1.04 25.35 35.79
CA HIS A 344 -0.55 24.02 36.20
C HIS A 344 -0.46 23.86 37.73
N ASN A 345 -0.09 24.92 38.46
CA ASN A 345 -0.05 24.88 39.92
C ASN A 345 -1.45 24.70 40.51
N VAL A 346 -2.45 25.42 39.97
CA VAL A 346 -3.85 25.28 40.38
C VAL A 346 -4.37 23.90 40.02
N GLU A 347 -4.15 23.43 38.79
CA GLU A 347 -4.53 22.09 38.34
C GLU A 347 -3.98 21.00 39.26
N SER A 348 -2.69 21.10 39.63
CA SER A 348 -2.04 20.16 40.55
C SER A 348 -2.70 20.14 41.94
N SER A 349 -3.25 21.26 42.41
CA SER A 349 -3.99 21.32 43.68
C SER A 349 -5.34 20.60 43.55
N TYR A 350 -6.11 20.89 42.50
CA TYR A 350 -7.42 20.26 42.28
C TYR A 350 -7.31 18.75 42.03
N LEU A 351 -6.25 18.30 41.33
CA LEU A 351 -5.97 16.88 41.14
C LEU A 351 -5.64 16.18 42.46
N ARG A 352 -4.78 16.79 43.30
CA ARG A 352 -4.42 16.26 44.62
C ARG A 352 -5.66 16.08 45.51
N ASP A 353 -6.58 17.03 45.46
CA ASP A 353 -7.78 17.04 46.28
C ASP A 353 -8.96 16.26 45.64
N LYS A 354 -8.75 15.68 44.44
CA LYS A 354 -9.78 14.99 43.63
C LYS A 354 -11.01 15.86 43.33
N GLN A 355 -10.81 17.17 43.18
CA GLN A 355 -11.88 18.16 42.96
C GLN A 355 -11.96 18.67 41.53
N MET A 356 -11.36 17.96 40.56
CA MET A 356 -11.30 18.42 39.17
C MET A 356 -12.69 18.67 38.55
N HIS A 357 -13.69 17.91 38.96
CA HIS A 357 -15.09 18.11 38.55
C HIS A 357 -15.62 19.52 38.84
N LYS A 358 -15.15 20.19 39.91
CA LYS A 358 -15.55 21.57 40.24
C LYS A 358 -15.00 22.61 39.27
N VAL A 359 -13.85 22.33 38.67
CA VAL A 359 -13.27 23.20 37.63
C VAL A 359 -14.17 23.16 36.40
N ASP A 360 -14.65 21.97 36.07
CA ASP A 360 -15.45 21.70 34.87
C ASP A 360 -16.92 22.12 35.03
N GLU A 361 -17.48 22.10 36.24
CA GLU A 361 -18.90 22.40 36.52
C GLU A 361 -19.38 23.74 35.93
N ASP A 362 -18.52 24.76 35.91
CA ASP A 362 -18.83 26.07 35.35
C ASP A 362 -18.89 26.09 33.81
N LEU A 363 -18.26 25.11 33.15
CA LEU A 363 -18.19 24.99 31.69
C LEU A 363 -19.46 24.33 31.14
N TYR A 364 -19.75 24.52 29.85
CA TYR A 364 -20.75 23.72 29.15
C TYR A 364 -20.20 22.35 28.70
N PHE A 365 -18.92 22.30 28.40
CA PHE A 365 -18.16 21.07 28.15
C PHE A 365 -16.69 21.30 28.50
N SER A 366 -15.96 20.24 28.85
CA SER A 366 -14.52 20.27 29.07
C SER A 366 -13.81 19.46 27.99
N ILE A 367 -12.57 19.85 27.69
CA ILE A 367 -11.70 19.24 26.69
C ILE A 367 -10.40 18.83 27.36
N ASP A 368 -10.04 17.57 27.19
CA ASP A 368 -8.68 17.11 27.42
C ASP A 368 -7.97 17.00 26.06
N GLU A 369 -7.08 17.95 25.79
CA GLU A 369 -6.35 18.04 24.52
C GLU A 369 -5.42 16.84 24.29
N LYS A 370 -4.92 16.20 25.36
CA LYS A 370 -3.98 15.07 25.24
C LYS A 370 -4.68 13.78 24.85
N SER A 371 -5.86 13.54 25.42
CA SER A 371 -6.66 12.34 25.12
C SER A 371 -7.69 12.57 24.00
N HIS A 372 -7.87 13.83 23.57
CA HIS A 372 -8.92 14.27 22.65
C HIS A 372 -10.34 13.89 23.09
N ILE A 373 -10.53 13.78 24.41
CA ILE A 373 -11.83 13.51 25.04
C ILE A 373 -12.54 14.84 25.31
N ILE A 374 -13.83 14.89 24.99
CA ILE A 374 -14.71 16.01 25.29
C ILE A 374 -15.86 15.50 26.14
N ASP A 375 -16.03 16.08 27.32
CA ASP A 375 -17.09 15.72 28.25
C ASP A 375 -18.10 16.86 28.40
N ILE A 376 -19.38 16.55 28.16
CA ILE A 376 -20.46 17.53 28.31
C ILE A 376 -20.89 17.58 29.77
N THR A 377 -20.86 18.77 30.35
CA THR A 377 -21.24 18.98 31.74
C THR A 377 -22.76 18.99 31.89
N GLU A 378 -23.26 19.02 33.13
CA GLU A 378 -24.69 19.18 33.39
C GLU A 378 -25.24 20.47 32.74
N LYS A 379 -24.49 21.57 32.87
CA LYS A 379 -24.81 22.85 32.24
C LYS A 379 -24.90 22.77 30.72
N GLY A 380 -24.02 21.97 30.09
CA GLY A 380 -24.08 21.64 28.67
C GLY A 380 -25.33 20.86 28.28
N ARG A 381 -25.66 19.80 29.02
CA ARG A 381 -26.85 18.96 28.77
C ARG A 381 -28.15 19.75 28.90
N GLN A 382 -28.26 20.60 29.92
CA GLN A 382 -29.41 21.49 30.11
C GLN A 382 -29.58 22.46 28.93
N LEU A 383 -28.48 22.96 28.33
CA LEU A 383 -28.57 23.81 27.15
C LEU A 383 -28.99 23.04 25.90
N LEU A 384 -28.53 21.80 25.74
CA LEU A 384 -28.85 20.96 24.58
C LEU A 384 -30.30 20.43 24.60
N ALA A 385 -30.82 20.06 25.78
CA ALA A 385 -32.21 19.63 25.95
C ALA A 385 -32.81 20.22 27.24
N PRO A 386 -33.34 21.46 27.18
CA PRO A 386 -33.90 22.14 28.35
C PRO A 386 -35.04 21.37 29.02
N ASN A 387 -35.83 20.64 28.23
CA ASN A 387 -37.00 19.91 28.70
C ASN A 387 -36.69 18.47 29.15
N ASN A 388 -35.55 17.90 28.74
CA ASN A 388 -35.16 16.54 29.11
C ASN A 388 -33.64 16.31 29.00
N PRO A 389 -32.84 16.81 29.96
CA PRO A 389 -31.37 16.65 29.95
C PRO A 389 -30.92 15.19 29.96
N GLU A 390 -31.71 14.28 30.55
CA GLU A 390 -31.46 12.83 30.64
C GLU A 390 -31.44 12.13 29.28
N THR A 391 -31.91 12.79 28.21
CA THR A 391 -31.80 12.28 26.83
C THR A 391 -30.34 12.03 26.42
N PHE A 392 -29.40 12.74 27.05
CA PHE A 392 -27.96 12.63 26.76
C PHE A 392 -27.19 11.80 27.78
N VAL A 393 -27.90 11.06 28.65
CA VAL A 393 -27.31 10.08 29.55
C VAL A 393 -27.58 8.68 28.98
N ILE A 394 -26.53 7.87 28.88
CA ILE A 394 -26.63 6.47 28.48
C ILE A 394 -27.04 5.69 29.74
N PRO A 395 -28.25 5.12 29.80
CA PRO A 395 -28.64 4.27 30.91
C PRO A 395 -27.87 2.94 30.86
N ASP A 396 -27.58 2.33 32.00
CA ASP A 396 -26.94 1.02 32.05
C ASP A 396 -27.90 -0.02 31.46
N LEU A 397 -27.52 -0.62 30.34
CA LEU A 397 -28.31 -1.61 29.65
C LEU A 397 -28.51 -2.87 30.51
N GLY A 398 -27.51 -3.26 31.32
CA GLY A 398 -27.62 -4.41 32.23
C GLY A 398 -28.65 -4.17 33.33
N GLU A 399 -28.66 -2.97 33.91
CA GLU A 399 -29.66 -2.58 34.93
C GLU A 399 -31.07 -2.54 34.32
N LEU A 400 -31.24 -1.91 33.16
CA LEU A 400 -32.51 -1.86 32.44
C LEU A 400 -33.06 -3.26 32.11
N LEU A 401 -32.21 -4.16 31.62
CA LEU A 401 -32.62 -5.53 31.27
C LEU A 401 -33.01 -6.33 32.52
N ASN A 402 -32.28 -6.16 33.62
CA ASN A 402 -32.59 -6.81 34.90
C ASN A 402 -33.91 -6.30 35.48
N ASP A 403 -34.18 -4.99 35.42
CA ASP A 403 -35.45 -4.40 35.85
C ASP A 403 -36.63 -4.94 35.05
N ILE A 404 -36.47 -5.09 33.73
CA ILE A 404 -37.49 -5.67 32.84
C ILE A 404 -37.73 -7.16 33.18
N ASP A 405 -36.68 -7.92 33.47
CA ASP A 405 -36.80 -9.33 33.88
C ASP A 405 -37.45 -9.50 35.27
N SER A 406 -37.38 -8.47 36.11
CA SER A 406 -37.91 -8.48 37.48
C SER A 406 -39.39 -8.12 37.57
N GLN A 407 -40.02 -7.70 36.46
CA GLN A 407 -41.43 -7.32 36.43
C GLN A 407 -42.36 -8.54 36.41
N ILE A 408 -43.07 -8.74 37.51
CA ILE A 408 -43.93 -9.92 37.76
C ILE A 408 -45.20 -9.92 36.87
N ASP A 409 -45.59 -8.76 36.33
CA ASP A 409 -46.86 -8.56 35.61
C ASP A 409 -46.77 -8.68 34.08
N LEU A 410 -45.59 -8.99 33.51
CA LEU A 410 -45.39 -9.08 32.06
C LEU A 410 -45.34 -10.53 31.56
N THR A 411 -46.00 -10.79 30.43
CA THR A 411 -45.85 -12.06 29.70
C THR A 411 -44.48 -12.16 29.02
N PRO A 412 -43.96 -13.37 28.72
CA PRO A 412 -42.66 -13.55 28.06
C PRO A 412 -42.51 -12.77 26.74
N ASN A 413 -43.57 -12.64 25.95
CA ASN A 413 -43.57 -11.83 24.72
C ASN A 413 -43.49 -10.32 24.99
N GLN A 414 -44.09 -9.84 26.08
CA GLN A 414 -43.98 -8.43 26.47
C GLN A 414 -42.58 -8.11 26.99
N ILE A 415 -41.99 -9.01 27.78
CA ILE A 415 -40.59 -8.90 28.25
C ILE A 415 -39.64 -8.79 27.05
N ALA A 416 -39.77 -9.68 26.05
CA ALA A 416 -38.92 -9.64 24.85
C ALA A 416 -39.04 -8.30 24.10
N LYS A 417 -40.26 -7.76 23.96
CA LYS A 417 -40.51 -6.48 23.30
C LYS A 417 -39.95 -5.29 24.08
N GLU A 418 -40.06 -5.29 25.41
CA GLU A 418 -39.47 -4.24 26.24
C GLU A 418 -37.94 -4.30 26.25
N LYS A 419 -37.34 -5.50 26.22
CA LYS A 419 -35.89 -5.67 26.02
C LYS A 419 -35.42 -5.13 24.67
N GLU A 420 -36.15 -5.44 23.59
CA GLU A 420 -35.84 -4.92 22.25
C GLU A 420 -35.90 -3.38 22.23
N LYS A 421 -36.92 -2.77 22.85
CA LYS A 421 -37.00 -1.31 23.02
C LYS A 421 -35.83 -0.75 23.82
N ALA A 422 -35.41 -1.43 24.90
CA ALA A 422 -34.28 -1.00 25.71
C ALA A 422 -32.97 -1.02 24.91
N HIS A 423 -32.74 -2.08 24.12
CA HIS A 423 -31.61 -2.17 23.19
C HIS A 423 -31.65 -1.05 22.14
N GLN A 424 -32.81 -0.81 21.52
CA GLN A 424 -32.97 0.23 20.51
C GLN A 424 -32.72 1.63 21.09
N LEU A 425 -33.30 1.94 22.26
CA LEU A 425 -33.09 3.21 22.95
C LEU A 425 -31.63 3.42 23.34
N HIS A 426 -30.96 2.37 23.84
CA HIS A 426 -29.55 2.42 24.19
C HIS A 426 -28.68 2.69 22.95
N ALA A 427 -28.91 1.97 21.84
CA ALA A 427 -28.20 2.17 20.58
C ALA A 427 -28.41 3.58 20.00
N GLU A 428 -29.66 4.08 19.99
CA GLU A 428 -30.00 5.42 19.51
C GLU A 428 -29.31 6.51 20.34
N ARG A 429 -29.37 6.40 21.67
CA ARG A 429 -28.69 7.37 22.57
C ARG A 429 -27.19 7.33 22.42
N SER A 430 -26.59 6.13 22.37
CA SER A 430 -25.15 5.96 22.19
C SER A 430 -24.66 6.56 20.88
N GLY A 431 -25.34 6.27 19.76
CA GLY A 431 -25.02 6.86 18.45
C GLY A 431 -25.18 8.38 18.43
N LYS A 432 -26.24 8.91 19.02
CA LYS A 432 -26.45 10.37 19.12
C LYS A 432 -25.35 11.06 19.93
N ILE A 433 -24.94 10.48 21.06
CA ILE A 433 -23.85 11.01 21.89
C ILE A 433 -22.52 10.95 21.14
N HIS A 434 -22.25 9.86 20.41
CA HIS A 434 -21.08 9.74 19.54
C HIS A 434 -21.03 10.86 18.50
N ASN A 435 -22.13 11.10 17.77
CA ASN A 435 -22.21 12.13 16.75
C ASN A 435 -22.07 13.55 17.33
N ILE A 436 -22.61 13.80 18.54
CA ILE A 436 -22.39 15.03 19.29
C ILE A 436 -20.90 15.22 19.61
N ASN A 437 -20.22 14.17 20.10
CA ASN A 437 -18.80 14.23 20.43
C ASN A 437 -17.95 14.50 19.18
N GLN A 438 -18.25 13.87 18.04
CA GLN A 438 -17.55 14.15 16.79
C GLN A 438 -17.77 15.59 16.29
N LEU A 439 -19.00 16.12 16.40
CA LEU A 439 -19.25 17.53 16.10
C LEU A 439 -18.48 18.46 17.04
N LEU A 440 -18.51 18.21 18.35
CA LEU A 440 -17.75 19.02 19.31
C LEU A 440 -16.25 18.98 19.01
N ARG A 441 -15.69 17.81 18.68
CA ARG A 441 -14.29 17.69 18.24
C ARG A 441 -14.05 18.49 16.97
N ALA A 442 -14.88 18.35 15.95
CA ALA A 442 -14.79 19.10 14.70
C ALA A 442 -14.83 20.62 14.95
N TYR A 443 -15.66 21.12 15.85
CA TYR A 443 -15.77 22.56 16.14
C TYR A 443 -14.66 23.11 17.04
N THR A 444 -14.07 22.30 17.92
CA THR A 444 -13.16 22.79 18.98
C THR A 444 -11.69 22.44 18.73
N LEU A 445 -11.41 21.32 18.07
CA LEU A 445 -10.06 20.79 17.85
C LEU A 445 -9.58 20.89 16.40
N TYR A 446 -10.47 21.09 15.43
CA TYR A 446 -10.12 21.14 14.00
C TYR A 446 -10.44 22.51 13.39
N GLU A 447 -9.42 23.20 12.90
CA GLU A 447 -9.48 24.51 12.26
C GLU A 447 -9.30 24.37 10.75
N LYS A 448 -10.15 25.08 10.01
CA LYS A 448 -10.02 25.19 8.56
C LYS A 448 -8.71 25.91 8.23
N ASP A 449 -8.05 25.47 7.17
CA ASP A 449 -6.74 25.94 6.69
C ASP A 449 -5.56 25.58 7.61
N VAL A 450 -5.78 24.71 8.61
CA VAL A 450 -4.74 24.14 9.48
C VAL A 450 -4.75 22.62 9.37
N GLU A 451 -5.76 21.95 9.93
CA GLU A 451 -5.84 20.48 9.87
C GLU A 451 -6.52 19.98 8.59
N TYR A 452 -7.33 20.81 7.94
CA TYR A 452 -8.02 20.46 6.68
C TYR A 452 -8.33 21.71 5.85
N VAL A 453 -8.56 21.52 4.55
CA VAL A 453 -9.06 22.53 3.62
C VAL A 453 -10.33 22.07 2.92
N ILE A 454 -11.07 23.01 2.32
CA ILE A 454 -12.20 22.69 1.45
C ILE A 454 -11.79 22.91 0.01
N GLN A 455 -11.84 21.85 -0.79
CA GLN A 455 -11.52 21.90 -2.22
C GLN A 455 -12.57 21.10 -2.99
N ASP A 456 -13.06 21.66 -4.10
CA ASP A 456 -14.12 21.07 -4.94
C ASP A 456 -15.37 20.65 -4.15
N GLY A 457 -15.70 21.42 -3.12
CA GLY A 457 -16.82 21.14 -2.23
C GLY A 457 -16.63 19.91 -1.35
N LYS A 458 -15.39 19.47 -1.09
CA LYS A 458 -15.04 18.34 -0.21
C LYS A 458 -14.04 18.75 0.87
N VAL A 459 -14.06 18.06 2.00
CA VAL A 459 -13.07 18.22 3.08
C VAL A 459 -11.83 17.41 2.74
N MET A 460 -10.67 18.07 2.70
CA MET A 460 -9.38 17.46 2.37
C MET A 460 -8.42 17.62 3.55
N ILE A 461 -7.84 16.53 4.03
CA ILE A 461 -6.90 16.54 5.15
C ILE A 461 -5.61 17.23 4.72
N VAL A 462 -5.05 18.08 5.58
CA VAL A 462 -3.75 18.71 5.37
C VAL A 462 -2.70 17.98 6.19
N ASP A 463 -1.58 17.64 5.56
CA ASP A 463 -0.43 17.10 6.25
C ASP A 463 0.23 18.18 7.12
N GLU A 464 0.40 17.90 8.42
CA GLU A 464 0.89 18.86 9.42
C GLU A 464 2.33 19.34 9.16
N PHE A 465 3.15 18.54 8.49
CA PHE A 465 4.56 18.86 8.24
C PHE A 465 4.77 19.60 6.93
N THR A 466 4.01 19.23 5.90
CA THR A 466 4.21 19.70 4.54
C THR A 466 3.17 20.73 4.10
N GLY A 467 2.03 20.83 4.79
CA GLY A 467 0.91 21.70 4.43
C GLY A 467 0.20 21.29 3.14
N ARG A 468 0.45 20.07 2.62
CA ARG A 468 -0.16 19.57 1.39
C ARG A 468 -1.49 18.88 1.68
N ALA A 469 -2.46 19.07 0.79
CA ALA A 469 -3.70 18.29 0.81
C ALA A 469 -3.40 16.82 0.48
N LEU A 470 -3.99 15.90 1.26
CA LEU A 470 -3.87 14.45 1.10
C LEU A 470 -5.15 13.91 0.45
N PRO A 471 -5.24 13.85 -0.89
CA PRO A 471 -6.43 13.33 -1.57
C PRO A 471 -6.69 11.86 -1.24
N GLY A 472 -7.97 11.52 -1.11
CA GLY A 472 -8.42 10.16 -0.79
C GLY A 472 -8.31 9.77 0.69
N ARG A 473 -7.74 10.62 1.56
CA ARG A 473 -7.71 10.38 3.02
C ARG A 473 -8.91 11.01 3.71
N ARG A 474 -9.52 10.26 4.63
CA ARG A 474 -10.66 10.70 5.46
C ARG A 474 -10.36 10.41 6.93
N TYR A 475 -10.97 11.18 7.83
CA TYR A 475 -10.90 10.91 9.27
C TYR A 475 -11.88 9.78 9.62
N SER A 476 -11.51 8.91 10.55
CA SER A 476 -12.33 7.77 10.98
C SER A 476 -13.40 8.16 12.02
N GLU A 477 -14.24 7.18 12.40
CA GLU A 477 -15.19 7.28 13.53
C GLU A 477 -16.22 8.43 13.39
N GLY A 478 -16.68 8.75 12.18
CA GLY A 478 -17.66 9.81 11.95
C GLY A 478 -17.10 11.25 11.98
N LEU A 479 -15.80 11.44 12.27
CA LEU A 479 -15.21 12.78 12.38
C LEU A 479 -15.18 13.52 11.04
N HIS A 480 -14.96 12.81 9.94
CA HIS A 480 -14.93 13.44 8.62
C HIS A 480 -16.32 13.96 8.22
N GLN A 481 -17.36 13.18 8.50
CA GLN A 481 -18.76 13.56 8.32
C GLN A 481 -19.12 14.76 9.20
N ALA A 482 -18.62 14.80 10.44
CA ALA A 482 -18.79 15.95 11.32
C ALA A 482 -18.14 17.22 10.76
N LEU A 483 -16.98 17.12 10.12
CA LEU A 483 -16.31 18.25 9.44
C LEU A 483 -17.08 18.68 8.17
N GLU A 484 -17.54 17.72 7.38
CA GLU A 484 -18.39 18.00 6.22
C GLU A 484 -19.67 18.73 6.65
N ALA A 485 -20.33 18.24 7.71
CA ALA A 485 -21.49 18.87 8.31
C ALA A 485 -21.17 20.28 8.83
N LYS A 486 -20.07 20.45 9.59
CA LYS A 486 -19.61 21.75 10.11
C LYS A 486 -19.50 22.79 8.99
N GLU A 487 -18.86 22.42 7.89
CA GLU A 487 -18.56 23.32 6.78
C GLU A 487 -19.68 23.45 5.74
N ASN A 488 -20.83 22.78 5.93
CA ASN A 488 -21.95 22.71 4.98
C ASN A 488 -21.56 22.08 3.63
N VAL A 489 -20.67 21.10 3.68
CA VAL A 489 -20.28 20.26 2.56
C VAL A 489 -21.22 19.04 2.49
N THR A 490 -21.39 18.48 1.29
CA THR A 490 -22.12 17.22 1.11
C THR A 490 -21.47 16.12 1.95
N ILE A 491 -22.21 15.57 2.90
CA ILE A 491 -21.75 14.46 3.73
C ILE A 491 -21.74 13.21 2.85
N GLU A 492 -20.55 12.68 2.53
CA GLU A 492 -20.48 11.43 1.79
C GLU A 492 -20.65 10.25 2.75
N ARG A 493 -21.20 9.14 2.24
CA ARG A 493 -21.42 7.93 3.05
C ARG A 493 -20.10 7.39 3.59
N GLU A 494 -20.17 6.72 4.73
CA GLU A 494 -19.06 5.90 5.20
C GLU A 494 -18.78 4.79 4.18
N THR A 495 -17.49 4.65 3.88
CA THR A 495 -16.98 3.54 3.09
C THR A 495 -16.50 2.47 4.04
N GLN A 496 -17.03 1.26 3.94
CA GLN A 496 -16.58 0.10 4.70
C GLN A 496 -15.60 -0.72 3.85
N THR A 497 -14.55 -1.24 4.48
CA THR A 497 -13.67 -2.24 3.84
C THR A 497 -14.45 -3.54 3.61
N LEU A 498 -14.62 -3.92 2.34
CA LEU A 498 -15.29 -5.15 1.93
C LEU A 498 -14.31 -6.32 1.84
N ALA A 499 -13.12 -6.08 1.30
CA ALA A 499 -12.08 -7.10 1.16
C ALA A 499 -10.69 -6.48 1.26
N THR A 500 -9.74 -7.23 1.81
CA THR A 500 -8.36 -6.79 1.97
C THR A 500 -7.37 -7.94 1.87
N ILE A 501 -6.22 -7.70 1.25
CA ILE A 501 -5.07 -8.62 1.28
C ILE A 501 -3.76 -7.82 1.27
N THR A 502 -2.76 -8.29 2.02
CA THR A 502 -1.42 -7.72 1.92
C THR A 502 -0.71 -8.30 0.69
N ILE A 503 0.15 -7.52 0.05
CA ILE A 503 0.99 -7.99 -1.06
C ILE A 503 1.77 -9.27 -0.67
N GLN A 504 2.28 -9.29 0.57
CA GLN A 504 2.95 -10.46 1.16
C GLN A 504 2.09 -11.73 1.12
N ASN A 505 0.85 -11.64 1.62
CA ASN A 505 -0.04 -12.81 1.67
C ASN A 505 -0.54 -13.20 0.27
N TYR A 506 -0.73 -12.24 -0.63
CA TYR A 506 -1.10 -12.51 -2.01
C TYR A 506 -0.03 -13.35 -2.72
N PHE A 507 1.24 -12.95 -2.64
CA PHE A 507 2.31 -13.71 -3.30
C PHE A 507 2.62 -15.07 -2.66
N ARG A 508 2.24 -15.27 -1.39
CA ARG A 508 2.29 -16.60 -0.73
C ARG A 508 1.26 -17.60 -1.26
N LEU A 509 0.27 -17.16 -2.04
CA LEU A 509 -0.70 -18.05 -2.68
C LEU A 509 -0.07 -18.86 -3.83
N TYR A 510 1.02 -18.36 -4.42
CA TYR A 510 1.69 -19.01 -5.53
C TYR A 510 2.41 -20.28 -5.10
N ASP A 511 2.27 -21.35 -5.88
CA ASP A 511 3.02 -22.59 -5.65
C ASP A 511 4.53 -22.31 -5.75
N LYS A 512 4.93 -21.47 -6.71
CA LYS A 512 6.31 -21.05 -6.93
C LYS A 512 6.40 -19.54 -7.18
N LEU A 513 7.35 -18.91 -6.51
CA LEU A 513 7.64 -17.48 -6.62
C LEU A 513 9.12 -17.29 -6.94
N SER A 514 9.43 -16.36 -7.83
CA SER A 514 10.79 -15.94 -8.17
C SER A 514 10.81 -14.46 -8.47
N GLY A 515 11.99 -13.84 -8.48
CA GLY A 515 12.10 -12.43 -8.80
C GLY A 515 13.46 -12.01 -9.32
N MET A 516 13.51 -10.85 -9.96
CA MET A 516 14.75 -10.26 -10.48
C MET A 516 14.81 -8.79 -10.11
N THR A 517 16.03 -8.29 -9.90
CA THR A 517 16.28 -6.87 -9.63
C THR A 517 17.76 -6.55 -9.85
N GLY A 518 18.10 -5.27 -9.89
CA GLY A 518 19.49 -4.81 -9.83
C GLY A 518 20.08 -4.72 -8.42
N THR A 519 19.25 -4.79 -7.37
CA THR A 519 19.63 -4.36 -6.01
C THR A 519 18.98 -5.19 -4.90
N ALA A 520 19.09 -6.52 -4.93
CA ALA A 520 18.48 -7.39 -3.92
C ALA A 520 19.38 -7.77 -2.74
N GLU A 521 20.72 -7.69 -2.85
CA GLU A 521 21.66 -8.17 -1.84
C GLU A 521 21.45 -7.45 -0.49
N THR A 522 21.02 -6.18 -0.52
CA THR A 522 20.74 -5.39 0.68
C THR A 522 19.52 -5.89 1.45
N GLU A 523 18.49 -6.36 0.75
CA GLU A 523 17.21 -6.83 1.33
C GLU A 523 17.12 -8.37 1.41
N ALA A 524 18.24 -9.08 1.19
CA ALA A 524 18.27 -10.54 1.11
C ALA A 524 17.75 -11.26 2.36
N GLU A 525 17.98 -10.68 3.55
CA GLU A 525 17.48 -11.24 4.80
C GLU A 525 15.95 -11.15 4.89
N GLU A 526 15.36 -10.03 4.44
CA GLU A 526 13.91 -9.82 4.44
C GLU A 526 13.22 -10.75 3.43
N PHE A 527 13.77 -10.89 2.22
CA PHE A 527 13.26 -11.84 1.22
C PHE A 527 13.26 -13.28 1.72
N GLY A 528 14.33 -13.70 2.39
CA GLY A 528 14.43 -15.04 2.99
C GLY A 528 13.41 -15.24 4.12
N ALA A 529 13.26 -14.26 5.02
CA ALA A 529 12.39 -14.38 6.18
C ALA A 529 10.89 -14.34 5.83
N ILE A 530 10.49 -13.50 4.87
CA ILE A 530 9.07 -13.28 4.56
C ILE A 530 8.58 -14.24 3.46
N TYR A 531 9.38 -14.42 2.41
CA TYR A 531 8.97 -15.13 1.19
C TYR A 531 9.71 -16.44 0.96
N ASN A 532 10.70 -16.78 1.81
CA ASN A 532 11.59 -17.92 1.59
C ASN A 532 12.32 -17.84 0.24
N LEU A 533 12.69 -16.62 -0.17
CA LEU A 533 13.41 -16.33 -1.41
C LEU A 533 14.89 -16.03 -1.11
N ASP A 534 15.76 -16.93 -1.58
CA ASP A 534 17.22 -16.73 -1.53
C ASP A 534 17.65 -15.78 -2.67
N VAL A 535 18.52 -14.80 -2.36
CA VAL A 535 19.12 -13.90 -3.36
C VAL A 535 20.44 -14.48 -3.87
N THR A 536 20.63 -14.48 -5.19
CA THR A 536 21.90 -14.85 -5.84
C THR A 536 22.35 -13.72 -6.77
N VAL A 537 23.56 -13.22 -6.55
CA VAL A 537 24.17 -12.17 -7.37
C VAL A 537 24.88 -12.80 -8.56
N VAL A 538 24.42 -12.45 -9.76
CA VAL A 538 25.03 -12.91 -11.01
C VAL A 538 26.13 -11.94 -11.43
N PRO A 539 27.31 -12.42 -11.84
CA PRO A 539 28.37 -11.55 -12.35
C PRO A 539 27.93 -10.85 -13.64
N THR A 540 28.45 -9.65 -13.88
CA THR A 540 28.20 -8.92 -15.13
C THR A 540 28.87 -9.61 -16.31
N HIS A 541 28.24 -9.57 -17.49
CA HIS A 541 28.82 -10.12 -18.71
C HIS A 541 30.18 -9.48 -19.04
N THR A 542 30.28 -8.17 -18.83
CA THR A 542 31.51 -7.38 -19.01
C THR A 542 31.93 -6.72 -17.71
N SER A 543 33.24 -6.49 -17.52
CA SER A 543 33.74 -5.78 -16.35
C SER A 543 33.23 -4.34 -16.30
N VAL A 544 32.72 -3.92 -15.14
CA VAL A 544 32.24 -2.55 -14.93
C VAL A 544 33.42 -1.58 -14.87
N ILE A 545 33.43 -0.62 -15.80
CA ILE A 545 34.43 0.47 -15.86
C ILE A 545 33.83 1.83 -15.47
N ARG A 546 32.61 1.85 -14.91
CA ARG A 546 31.93 3.06 -14.45
C ARG A 546 32.69 3.65 -13.26
N GLU A 547 33.00 4.93 -13.33
CA GLU A 547 33.60 5.68 -12.22
C GLU A 547 32.50 6.23 -11.31
N ASP A 548 32.31 5.59 -10.17
CA ASP A 548 31.44 6.08 -9.10
C ASP A 548 32.21 7.07 -8.23
N ARG A 549 31.81 8.35 -8.24
CA ARG A 549 32.44 9.42 -7.46
C ARG A 549 31.78 9.55 -6.08
N ASP A 550 32.53 10.06 -5.11
CA ASP A 550 32.03 10.34 -3.77
C ASP A 550 30.92 11.39 -3.74
N ASP A 551 30.02 11.28 -2.76
CA ASP A 551 28.93 12.21 -2.55
C ASP A 551 29.43 13.62 -2.22
N LEU A 552 28.87 14.63 -2.91
CA LEU A 552 29.14 16.04 -2.64
C LEU A 552 28.05 16.63 -1.73
N VAL A 553 28.43 16.99 -0.50
CA VAL A 553 27.52 17.55 0.51
C VAL A 553 27.67 19.07 0.59
N TYR A 554 26.54 19.79 0.55
CA TYR A 554 26.49 21.25 0.59
C TYR A 554 25.71 21.75 1.81
N LYS A 555 26.07 22.93 2.33
CA LYS A 555 25.43 23.53 3.50
C LYS A 555 23.98 23.95 3.23
N THR A 556 23.69 24.41 2.01
CA THR A 556 22.34 24.86 1.63
C THR A 556 21.85 24.21 0.34
N LYS A 557 20.51 24.09 0.20
CA LYS A 557 19.88 23.63 -1.05
C LYS A 557 20.27 24.48 -2.26
N ARG A 558 20.40 25.80 -2.06
CA ARG A 558 20.77 26.74 -3.12
C ARG A 558 22.16 26.46 -3.68
N GLU A 559 23.15 26.26 -2.81
CA GLU A 559 24.51 25.91 -3.22
C GLU A 559 24.54 24.57 -3.95
N LYS A 560 23.86 23.56 -3.40
CA LYS A 560 23.72 22.24 -4.03
C LYS A 560 23.19 22.35 -5.46
N TYR A 561 22.04 23.00 -5.66
CA TYR A 561 21.42 23.08 -6.98
C TYR A 561 22.23 23.93 -7.95
N ASN A 562 22.89 24.99 -7.50
CA ASN A 562 23.81 25.75 -8.35
C ASN A 562 24.97 24.87 -8.83
N ALA A 563 25.59 24.09 -7.94
CA ALA A 563 26.68 23.19 -8.30
C ALA A 563 26.23 22.07 -9.25
N VAL A 564 25.04 21.49 -9.02
CA VAL A 564 24.43 20.50 -9.94
C VAL A 564 24.25 21.10 -11.35
N ILE A 565 23.70 22.30 -11.45
CA ILE A 565 23.49 22.97 -12.75
C ILE A 565 24.82 23.29 -13.44
N GLU A 566 25.85 23.66 -12.68
CA GLU A 566 27.19 23.89 -13.21
C GLU A 566 27.81 22.61 -13.78
N GLU A 567 27.73 21.49 -13.05
CA GLU A 567 28.21 20.19 -13.52
C GLU A 567 27.46 19.73 -14.78
N ILE A 568 26.12 19.85 -14.79
CA ILE A 568 25.31 19.54 -15.97
C ILE A 568 25.74 20.41 -17.16
N SER A 569 25.99 21.70 -16.94
CA SER A 569 26.45 22.60 -18.00
C SER A 569 27.82 22.19 -18.55
N ASN A 570 28.74 21.77 -17.68
CA ASN A 570 30.07 21.31 -18.09
C ASN A 570 30.03 19.98 -18.85
N CYS A 571 29.17 19.04 -18.44
CA CYS A 571 28.92 17.80 -19.17
C CYS A 571 28.29 18.07 -20.54
N HIS A 572 27.27 18.92 -20.59
CA HIS A 572 26.59 19.29 -21.83
C HIS A 572 27.53 19.95 -22.84
N LYS A 573 28.41 20.86 -22.39
CA LYS A 573 29.45 21.49 -23.24
C LYS A 573 30.41 20.46 -23.86
N ARG A 574 30.66 19.34 -23.18
CA ARG A 574 31.51 18.25 -23.67
C ARG A 574 30.75 17.21 -24.50
N GLY A 575 29.44 17.41 -24.72
CA GLY A 575 28.59 16.47 -25.45
C GLY A 575 28.23 15.20 -24.66
N GLN A 576 28.47 15.17 -23.34
CA GLN A 576 28.19 14.02 -22.50
C GLN A 576 26.69 13.97 -22.14
N PRO A 577 25.98 12.84 -22.39
CA PRO A 577 24.62 12.65 -21.91
C PRO A 577 24.56 12.65 -20.38
N VAL A 578 23.51 13.24 -19.81
CA VAL A 578 23.34 13.37 -18.36
C VAL A 578 21.94 12.94 -17.97
N LEU A 579 21.85 12.08 -16.95
CA LEU A 579 20.61 11.74 -16.25
C LEU A 579 20.65 12.37 -14.86
N VAL A 580 19.57 13.04 -14.45
CA VAL A 580 19.46 13.69 -13.14
C VAL A 580 18.27 13.09 -12.39
N GLY A 581 18.55 12.31 -11.36
CA GLY A 581 17.52 11.79 -10.46
C GLY A 581 17.10 12.83 -9.42
N THR A 582 15.80 12.98 -9.22
CA THR A 582 15.24 13.78 -8.11
C THR A 582 14.23 12.93 -7.32
N ILE A 583 13.92 13.38 -6.10
CA ILE A 583 12.97 12.69 -5.20
C ILE A 583 11.54 13.26 -5.29
N SER A 584 11.32 14.33 -6.06
CA SER A 584 9.99 14.94 -6.19
C SER A 584 9.84 15.78 -7.46
N VAL A 585 8.61 15.83 -7.97
CA VAL A 585 8.22 16.63 -9.13
C VAL A 585 8.60 18.10 -8.95
N GLU A 586 8.39 18.66 -7.76
CA GLU A 586 8.74 20.06 -7.45
C GLU A 586 10.25 20.34 -7.64
N VAL A 587 11.12 19.40 -7.23
CA VAL A 587 12.57 19.54 -7.41
C VAL A 587 12.93 19.39 -8.88
N SER A 588 12.30 18.47 -9.61
CA SER A 588 12.46 18.34 -11.07
C SER A 588 12.08 19.63 -11.81
N GLU A 589 10.94 20.24 -11.46
CA GLU A 589 10.51 21.52 -12.05
C GLU A 589 11.43 22.69 -11.69
N LEU A 590 11.92 22.73 -10.45
CA LEU A 590 12.90 23.72 -10.03
C LEU A 590 14.19 23.62 -10.87
N LEU A 591 14.76 22.41 -10.98
CA LEU A 591 15.96 22.16 -11.77
C LEU A 591 15.71 22.45 -13.25
N SER A 592 14.55 22.06 -13.79
CA SER A 592 14.14 22.37 -15.16
C SER A 592 14.15 23.88 -15.43
N ARG A 593 13.55 24.68 -14.54
CA ARG A 593 13.57 26.15 -14.67
C ARG A 593 15.00 26.71 -14.62
N MET A 594 15.87 26.15 -13.79
CA MET A 594 17.28 26.55 -13.71
C MET A 594 18.05 26.20 -14.99
N LEU A 595 17.81 25.01 -15.56
CA LEU A 595 18.41 24.58 -16.84
C LEU A 595 17.91 25.43 -18.02
N LYS A 596 16.60 25.73 -18.08
CA LYS A 596 16.02 26.63 -19.11
C LYS A 596 16.67 28.01 -19.09
N ARG A 597 16.92 28.58 -17.90
CA ARG A 597 17.62 29.87 -17.75
C ARG A 597 19.06 29.84 -18.27
N LYS A 598 19.70 28.67 -18.29
CA LYS A 598 21.05 28.44 -18.84
C LYS A 598 21.03 28.05 -20.31
N GLY A 599 19.86 27.95 -20.94
CA GLY A 599 19.71 27.55 -22.35
C GLY A 599 20.04 26.09 -22.62
N ILE A 600 20.00 25.22 -21.61
CA ILE A 600 20.29 23.78 -21.77
C ILE A 600 18.99 23.06 -22.14
N LEU A 601 18.99 22.40 -23.30
CA LEU A 601 17.89 21.54 -23.75
C LEU A 601 17.83 20.28 -22.88
N HIS A 602 16.64 19.93 -22.39
CA HIS A 602 16.42 18.77 -21.52
C HIS A 602 14.95 18.34 -21.57
N ASN A 603 14.70 17.11 -21.14
CA ASN A 603 13.38 16.55 -20.89
C ASN A 603 13.21 16.31 -19.38
N VAL A 604 11.98 16.46 -18.88
CA VAL A 604 11.62 16.22 -17.47
C VAL A 604 10.60 15.11 -17.43
#